data_AF-A0A6I5CJ15-F1
#
_entry.id   AF-A0A6I5CJ15-F1
#
_cell.length_a   1.000
_cell.length_b   1.000
_cell.length_c   1.000
_cell.angle_alpha   90.00
_cell.angle_beta   90.00
_cell.angle_gamma   90.00
#
_symmetry.space_group_name_H-M   'P 1'
#
loop_
_entity.id
_entity.type
_entity.pdbx_description
1 polymer ?
#
loop_
_entity_poly.entity_id
_entity_poly.type
_entity_poly.pdbx_seq_one_letter_code
_entity_poly.pdbx_strand_id
1 'polypeptide(L)'
;MSVSTPAADQSVCAPLPVLGRDVTVPLVTGGEVTYAALDYAASAPALQRVWDDVAAYAPYYGSVHRGAGYLSQLSTDLFENARRTVAEFLDCRIEDGPGEARSGKGGDGRREGDQVIFTRSTTDSLNLLARALPADCRVFVFETEHHASLLPWRDAQVTYLNAPRTPEQAVATLERALADREPYGPALVCVTGASNVTGELWPVRELAAAAHAHG
;
A
#
# COMPACT_ATOMS: atom_id res chain seq x y z
N MET A 1 -14.92 30.48 22.25
CA MET A 1 -14.01 31.21 21.34
C MET A 1 -14.23 30.64 19.95
N SER A 2 -14.64 31.47 18.99
CA SER A 2 -14.96 31.04 17.62
C SER A 2 -13.66 30.85 16.84
N VAL A 3 -13.41 29.63 16.38
CA VAL A 3 -12.28 29.35 15.47
C VAL A 3 -12.77 29.67 14.07
N SER A 4 -12.35 30.82 13.56
CA SER A 4 -12.58 31.21 12.18
C SER A 4 -11.58 30.45 11.30
N THR A 5 -12.04 29.37 10.66
CA THR A 5 -11.24 28.66 9.66
C THR A 5 -11.14 29.54 8.42
N PRO A 6 -9.94 29.94 7.96
CA PRO A 6 -9.82 30.65 6.70
C PRO A 6 -10.27 29.69 5.58
N ALA A 7 -11.22 30.14 4.77
CA ALA A 7 -11.57 29.44 3.54
C ALA A 7 -10.32 29.44 2.66
N ALA A 8 -9.65 28.29 2.57
CA ALA A 8 -8.58 28.09 1.61
C ALA A 8 -9.15 28.35 0.22
N ASP A 9 -8.42 29.12 -0.58
CA ASP A 9 -8.70 29.38 -1.99
C ASP A 9 -8.73 28.03 -2.73
N GLN A 10 -9.92 27.43 -2.82
CA GLN A 10 -10.12 26.18 -3.55
C GLN A 10 -10.13 26.54 -5.03
N SER A 11 -8.94 26.66 -5.63
CA SER A 11 -8.83 26.39 -7.06
C SER A 11 -9.26 24.93 -7.23
N VAL A 12 -10.54 24.70 -7.52
CA VAL A 12 -11.05 23.37 -7.80
C VAL A 12 -10.35 22.95 -9.09
N CYS A 13 -9.31 22.13 -8.95
CA CYS A 13 -8.59 21.58 -10.08
C CYS A 13 -9.60 20.82 -10.93
N ALA A 14 -9.59 21.02 -12.25
CA ALA A 14 -10.50 20.30 -13.13
C ALA A 14 -10.31 18.78 -12.91
N PRO A 15 -11.39 18.02 -12.69
CA PRO A 15 -11.26 16.60 -12.36
C PRO A 15 -10.61 15.85 -13.52
N LEU A 16 -9.63 15.01 -13.20
CA LEU A 16 -8.92 14.20 -14.18
C LEU A 16 -9.90 13.29 -14.96
N PRO A 17 -9.67 13.07 -16.26
CA PRO A 17 -10.50 12.16 -17.04
C PRO A 17 -10.27 10.72 -16.58
N VAL A 18 -11.37 10.04 -16.25
CA VAL A 18 -11.40 8.61 -15.87
C VAL A 18 -12.26 7.83 -16.86
N LEU A 19 -11.99 6.54 -17.01
CA LEU A 19 -12.84 5.65 -17.78
C LEU A 19 -14.26 5.65 -17.22
N GLY A 20 -15.24 5.68 -18.12
CA GLY A 20 -16.65 5.61 -17.76
C GLY A 20 -17.25 6.91 -17.23
N ARG A 21 -16.51 8.03 -17.27
CA ARG A 21 -16.98 9.34 -16.78
C ARG A 21 -18.31 9.79 -17.37
N ASP A 22 -18.52 9.54 -18.66
CA ASP A 22 -19.72 9.98 -19.39
C ASP A 22 -20.76 8.86 -19.55
N VAL A 23 -20.58 7.72 -18.87
CA VAL A 23 -21.54 6.61 -18.90
C VAL A 23 -22.85 7.06 -18.25
N THR A 24 -23.95 6.86 -18.95
CA THR A 24 -25.30 7.06 -18.42
C THR A 24 -25.91 5.75 -17.95
N VAL A 25 -26.79 5.83 -16.95
CA VAL A 25 -27.55 4.69 -16.42
C VAL A 25 -29.04 5.00 -16.40
N PRO A 26 -29.90 4.00 -16.64
CA PRO A 26 -31.34 4.18 -16.63
C PRO A 26 -31.85 4.41 -15.20
N LEU A 27 -32.81 5.32 -15.06
CA LEU A 27 -33.52 5.55 -13.82
C LEU A 27 -34.75 4.65 -13.72
N VAL A 28 -35.05 4.16 -12.51
CA VAL A 28 -36.29 3.40 -12.25
C VAL A 28 -37.56 4.22 -12.49
N THR A 29 -37.44 5.55 -12.46
CA THR A 29 -38.51 6.51 -12.77
C THR A 29 -38.65 6.81 -14.27
N GLY A 30 -37.82 6.20 -15.13
CA GLY A 30 -37.69 6.55 -16.54
C GLY A 30 -36.63 7.64 -16.79
N GLY A 31 -36.04 7.61 -17.99
CA GLY A 31 -34.91 8.47 -18.38
C GLY A 31 -33.54 7.89 -18.02
N GLU A 32 -32.48 8.65 -18.31
CA GLU A 32 -31.10 8.29 -18.00
C GLU A 32 -30.39 9.45 -17.28
N VAL A 33 -29.39 9.12 -16.47
CA VAL A 33 -28.52 10.09 -15.80
C VAL A 33 -27.06 9.63 -15.89
N THR A 34 -26.11 10.55 -15.88
CA THR A 34 -24.68 10.21 -15.74
C THR A 34 -24.45 9.43 -14.44
N TYR A 35 -23.71 8.33 -14.54
CA TYR A 35 -23.38 7.48 -13.39
C TYR A 35 -22.45 8.21 -12.43
N ALA A 36 -22.88 8.36 -11.18
CA ALA A 36 -22.06 8.86 -10.09
C ALA A 36 -21.41 7.69 -9.33
N ALA A 37 -20.13 7.44 -9.58
CA ALA A 37 -19.38 6.38 -8.92
C ALA A 37 -18.98 6.80 -7.48
N LEU A 38 -19.77 6.38 -6.49
CA LEU A 38 -19.55 6.68 -5.06
C LEU A 38 -18.91 5.50 -4.29
N ASP A 39 -18.17 4.63 -4.98
CA ASP A 39 -17.58 3.40 -4.43
C ASP A 39 -16.06 3.31 -4.66
N TYR A 40 -15.38 4.46 -4.64
CA TYR A 40 -13.93 4.54 -4.91
C TYR A 40 -13.09 3.80 -3.86
N ALA A 41 -13.62 3.63 -2.63
CA ALA A 41 -12.98 2.86 -1.58
C ALA A 41 -12.92 1.35 -1.90
N ALA A 42 -13.85 0.83 -2.71
CA ALA A 42 -13.80 -0.55 -3.19
C ALA A 42 -12.88 -0.68 -4.42
N SER A 43 -13.04 0.21 -5.40
CA SER A 43 -12.15 0.31 -6.57
C SER A 43 -12.35 1.63 -7.29
N ALA A 44 -11.25 2.34 -7.58
CA ALA A 44 -11.29 3.56 -8.38
C ALA A 44 -11.30 3.23 -9.89
N PRO A 45 -12.03 3.99 -10.72
CA PRO A 45 -11.92 3.88 -12.16
C PRO A 45 -10.50 4.27 -12.63
N ALA A 46 -10.01 3.59 -13.66
CA ALA A 46 -8.72 3.93 -14.24
C ALA A 46 -8.75 5.33 -14.87
N LEU A 47 -7.65 6.07 -14.75
CA LEU A 47 -7.44 7.32 -15.49
C LEU A 47 -7.44 7.03 -17.00
N GLN A 48 -8.09 7.87 -17.80
CA GLN A 48 -8.14 7.73 -19.27
C GLN A 48 -6.74 7.61 -19.86
N ARG A 49 -5.81 8.47 -19.40
CA ARG A 49 -4.41 8.46 -19.84
C ARG A 49 -3.71 7.12 -19.63
N VAL A 50 -3.97 6.47 -18.49
CA VAL A 50 -3.39 5.15 -18.16
C VAL A 50 -3.91 4.10 -19.13
N TRP A 51 -5.21 4.12 -19.41
CA TRP A 51 -5.81 3.21 -20.39
C TRP A 51 -5.25 3.42 -21.79
N ASP A 52 -5.13 4.66 -22.23
CA ASP A 52 -4.60 5.00 -23.56
C ASP A 52 -3.17 4.49 -23.74
N ASP A 53 -2.32 4.61 -22.71
CA ASP A 53 -0.95 4.12 -22.74
C ASP A 53 -0.89 2.58 -22.78
N VAL A 54 -1.72 1.89 -22.00
CA VAL A 54 -1.84 0.43 -22.03
C VAL A 54 -2.32 -0.05 -23.41
N ALA A 55 -3.34 0.60 -23.97
CA ALA A 55 -3.88 0.27 -25.28
C ALA A 55 -2.86 0.51 -26.41
N ALA A 56 -2.10 1.61 -26.33
CA ALA A 56 -1.04 1.92 -27.29
C ALA A 56 0.12 0.91 -27.22
N TYR A 57 0.43 0.39 -26.03
CA TYR A 57 1.47 -0.61 -25.84
C TYR A 57 1.04 -2.03 -26.25
N ALA A 58 -0.25 -2.37 -26.16
CA ALA A 58 -0.75 -3.73 -26.36
C ALA A 58 -0.25 -4.45 -27.64
N PRO A 59 -0.09 -3.80 -28.81
CA PRO A 59 0.46 -4.44 -30.02
C PRO A 59 1.94 -4.86 -29.90
N TYR A 60 2.69 -4.30 -28.95
CA TYR A 60 4.11 -4.54 -28.73
C TYR A 60 4.40 -5.53 -27.59
N TYR A 61 3.35 -6.14 -27.03
CA TYR A 61 3.48 -7.05 -25.90
C TYR A 61 4.43 -8.23 -26.21
N GLY A 62 5.44 -8.40 -25.35
CA GLY A 62 6.38 -9.51 -25.38
C GLY A 62 6.66 -10.06 -23.98
N SER A 63 7.48 -11.11 -23.91
CA SER A 63 7.97 -11.63 -22.62
C SER A 63 8.93 -10.64 -21.96
N VAL A 64 8.99 -10.64 -20.62
CA VAL A 64 9.89 -9.78 -19.84
C VAL A 64 11.18 -10.55 -19.46
N HIS A 65 12.27 -9.82 -19.26
CA HIS A 65 13.59 -10.25 -18.79
C HIS A 65 14.46 -11.00 -19.80
N ARG A 66 14.25 -12.31 -19.98
CA ARG A 66 15.27 -13.18 -20.61
C ARG A 66 15.24 -13.22 -22.14
N GLY A 67 14.33 -12.48 -22.79
CA GLY A 67 14.22 -12.50 -24.24
C GLY A 67 15.17 -11.51 -24.91
N ALA A 68 15.87 -11.97 -25.95
CA ALA A 68 16.78 -11.14 -26.74
C ALA A 68 16.09 -10.41 -27.92
N GLY A 69 14.81 -10.70 -28.17
CA GLY A 69 14.05 -10.05 -29.25
C GLY A 69 13.60 -8.63 -28.86
N TYR A 70 13.42 -7.77 -29.86
CA TYR A 70 13.08 -6.35 -29.67
C TYR A 70 11.88 -6.13 -28.73
N LEU A 71 10.76 -6.82 -28.97
CA LEU A 71 9.56 -6.68 -28.12
C LEU A 71 9.80 -7.12 -26.68
N SER A 72 10.69 -8.10 -26.46
CA SER A 72 11.01 -8.56 -25.12
C SER A 72 11.88 -7.55 -24.36
N GLN A 73 12.84 -6.94 -25.04
CA GLN A 73 13.65 -5.85 -24.48
C GLN A 73 12.75 -4.66 -24.14
N LEU A 74 11.90 -4.22 -25.07
CA LEU A 74 10.94 -3.14 -24.83
C LEU A 74 10.01 -3.43 -23.64
N SER A 75 9.49 -4.66 -23.54
CA SER A 75 8.65 -5.08 -22.40
C SER A 75 9.42 -5.02 -21.07
N THR A 76 10.70 -5.39 -21.09
CA THR A 76 11.58 -5.37 -19.91
C THR A 76 11.86 -3.94 -19.46
N ASP A 77 12.19 -3.06 -20.40
CA ASP A 77 12.48 -1.67 -20.11
C ASP A 77 11.25 -0.96 -19.51
N LEU A 78 10.06 -1.18 -20.07
CA LEU A 78 8.82 -0.63 -19.55
C LEU A 78 8.49 -1.15 -18.14
N PHE A 79 8.70 -2.44 -17.90
CA PHE A 79 8.43 -3.06 -16.60
C PHE A 79 9.37 -2.53 -15.50
N GLU A 80 10.68 -2.45 -15.77
CA GLU A 80 11.65 -1.92 -14.81
C GLU A 80 11.53 -0.39 -14.64
N ASN A 81 11.14 0.34 -15.69
CA ASN A 81 10.82 1.77 -15.57
C ASN A 81 9.57 1.97 -14.68
N ALA A 82 8.52 1.15 -14.86
CA ALA A 82 7.36 1.20 -13.97
C ALA A 82 7.74 0.91 -12.51
N ARG A 83 8.67 -0.04 -12.28
CA ARG A 83 9.21 -0.30 -10.93
C ARG A 83 9.90 0.94 -10.35
N ARG A 84 10.73 1.61 -11.14
CA ARG A 84 11.42 2.85 -10.73
C ARG A 84 10.42 3.96 -10.41
N THR A 85 9.43 4.20 -11.26
CA THR A 85 8.38 5.20 -11.01
C THR A 85 7.63 4.94 -9.70
N VAL A 86 7.31 3.68 -9.38
CA VAL A 86 6.66 3.32 -8.11
C VAL A 86 7.61 3.55 -6.93
N ALA A 87 8.88 3.19 -7.06
CA ALA A 87 9.87 3.39 -6.02
C ALA A 87 10.07 4.90 -5.73
N GLU A 88 10.14 5.75 -6.76
CA GLU A 88 10.20 7.21 -6.62
C GLU A 88 8.93 7.77 -5.99
N PHE A 89 7.75 7.31 -6.43
CA PHE A 89 6.47 7.75 -5.89
C PHE A 89 6.33 7.44 -4.38
N LEU A 90 6.86 6.31 -3.94
CA LEU A 90 6.85 5.88 -2.54
C LEU A 90 8.05 6.39 -1.73
N ASP A 91 8.91 7.22 -2.33
CA ASP A 91 10.14 7.74 -1.71
C ASP A 91 11.03 6.61 -1.16
N CYS A 92 11.14 5.51 -1.90
CA CYS A 92 11.98 4.38 -1.55
C CYS A 92 13.47 4.77 -1.62
N ARG A 93 14.27 4.30 -0.66
CA ARG A 93 15.72 4.48 -0.62
C ARG A 93 16.39 3.47 -1.53
N ILE A 94 16.44 3.73 -2.83
CA ILE A 94 17.05 2.81 -3.80
C ILE A 94 18.59 2.95 -3.75
N GLU A 95 19.33 1.84 -3.81
CA GLU A 95 20.78 1.90 -4.08
C GLU A 95 21.02 2.20 -5.56
N ASP A 96 21.90 3.17 -5.86
CA ASP A 96 22.29 3.51 -7.23
C ASP A 96 23.09 2.35 -7.88
N GLY A 97 22.43 1.46 -8.62
CA GLY A 97 23.11 0.48 -9.48
C GLY A 97 22.20 -0.61 -10.06
N PRO A 98 22.41 -1.04 -11.33
CA PRO A 98 21.67 -2.17 -11.89
C PRO A 98 22.33 -3.49 -11.46
N GLY A 99 21.54 -4.36 -10.84
CA GLY A 99 21.80 -5.80 -10.86
C GLY A 99 22.37 -6.38 -9.57
N GLU A 100 21.71 -7.45 -9.15
CA GLU A 100 22.07 -8.38 -8.07
C GLU A 100 21.80 -7.83 -6.67
N ALA A 101 20.67 -8.29 -6.10
CA ALA A 101 20.53 -8.44 -4.66
C ALA A 101 21.82 -9.09 -4.13
N ARG A 102 22.68 -8.28 -3.53
CA ARG A 102 23.86 -8.79 -2.86
C ARG A 102 23.36 -9.51 -1.62
N SER A 103 23.14 -10.81 -1.76
CA SER A 103 22.96 -11.73 -0.65
C SER A 103 24.24 -11.71 0.20
N GLY A 104 24.36 -10.77 1.12
CA GLY A 104 25.56 -10.68 1.93
C GLY A 104 25.50 -9.54 2.93
N LYS A 105 25.48 -9.91 4.22
CA LYS A 105 25.84 -9.07 5.38
C LYS A 105 26.96 -8.09 4.99
N GLY A 106 26.59 -6.85 4.66
CA GLY A 106 27.53 -5.75 4.52
C GLY A 106 28.15 -5.48 5.89
N GLY A 107 29.42 -5.85 6.07
CA GLY A 107 30.20 -5.64 7.29
C GLY A 107 30.48 -4.18 7.65
N ASP A 108 29.83 -3.22 6.98
CA ASP A 108 29.95 -1.76 7.16
C ASP A 108 28.72 -1.15 7.86
N GLY A 109 27.70 -1.94 8.20
CA GLY A 109 26.49 -1.43 8.88
C GLY A 109 25.62 -0.51 8.01
N ARG A 110 25.90 -0.41 6.71
CA ARG A 110 25.07 0.30 5.73
C ARG A 110 23.80 -0.51 5.46
N ARG A 111 22.63 0.11 5.65
CA ARG A 111 21.33 -0.51 5.34
C ARG A 111 21.21 -0.66 3.83
N GLU A 112 20.93 -1.88 3.37
CA GLU A 112 20.57 -2.16 1.97
C GLU A 112 19.37 -1.29 1.57
N GLY A 113 19.34 -0.85 0.30
CA GLY A 113 18.26 -0.03 -0.24
C GLY A 113 16.90 -0.76 -0.27
N ASP A 114 15.82 0.02 -0.19
CA ASP A 114 14.45 -0.47 -0.25
C ASP A 114 14.18 -1.18 -1.60
N GLN A 115 13.40 -2.27 -1.55
CA GLN A 115 13.08 -3.09 -2.72
C GLN A 115 11.59 -3.00 -3.04
N VAL A 116 11.24 -2.78 -4.32
CA VAL A 116 9.87 -2.83 -4.79
C VAL A 116 9.58 -4.20 -5.41
N ILE A 117 8.60 -4.91 -4.86
CA ILE A 117 8.13 -6.20 -5.36
C ILE A 117 6.71 -6.03 -5.89
N PHE A 118 6.48 -6.32 -7.17
CA PHE A 118 5.14 -6.34 -7.74
C PHE A 118 4.41 -7.63 -7.34
N THR A 119 3.23 -7.46 -6.76
CA THR A 119 2.29 -8.53 -6.40
C THR A 119 0.92 -8.25 -7.05
N ARG A 120 -0.03 -9.17 -6.90
CA ARG A 120 -1.36 -8.99 -7.52
C ARG A 120 -2.24 -7.99 -6.80
N SER A 121 -2.08 -7.83 -5.50
CA SER A 121 -2.91 -6.99 -4.63
C SER A 121 -2.28 -6.84 -3.24
N THR A 122 -2.83 -5.94 -2.42
CA THR A 122 -2.46 -5.81 -0.99
C THR A 122 -2.61 -7.13 -0.25
N THR A 123 -3.67 -7.89 -0.51
CA THR A 123 -3.87 -9.22 0.10
C THR A 123 -2.74 -10.18 -0.25
N ASP A 124 -2.31 -10.20 -1.52
CA ASP A 124 -1.22 -11.05 -1.99
C ASP A 124 0.12 -10.64 -1.35
N SER A 125 0.40 -9.33 -1.26
CA SER A 125 1.57 -8.78 -0.55
C SER A 125 1.63 -9.21 0.91
N LEU A 126 0.53 -9.12 1.65
CA LEU A 126 0.51 -9.48 3.07
C LEU A 126 0.62 -11.00 3.27
N ASN A 127 0.07 -11.81 2.36
CA ASN A 127 0.28 -13.27 2.38
C ASN A 127 1.73 -13.65 2.04
N LEU A 128 2.38 -12.93 1.12
CA LEU A 128 3.80 -13.12 0.83
C LEU A 128 4.64 -12.77 2.07
N LEU A 129 4.37 -11.64 2.72
CA LEU A 129 5.04 -11.22 3.95
C LEU A 129 4.88 -12.26 5.05
N ALA A 130 3.65 -12.75 5.29
CA ALA A 130 3.38 -13.75 6.32
C ALA A 130 4.20 -15.04 6.16
N ARG A 131 4.50 -15.46 4.92
CA ARG A 131 5.33 -16.64 4.64
C ARG A 131 6.83 -16.41 4.82
N ALA A 132 7.27 -15.16 4.87
CA ALA A 132 8.66 -14.78 5.02
C ALA A 132 9.05 -14.47 6.47
N LEU A 133 8.10 -14.48 7.40
CA LEU A 133 8.38 -14.19 8.81
C LEU A 133 9.15 -15.33 9.50
N PRO A 134 10.02 -15.02 10.47
CA PRO A 134 10.57 -16.01 11.38
C PRO A 134 9.47 -16.80 12.10
N ALA A 135 9.73 -18.08 12.37
CA ALA A 135 8.76 -18.97 13.03
C ALA A 135 8.34 -18.52 14.45
N ASP A 136 9.19 -17.74 15.12
CA ASP A 136 8.96 -17.16 16.45
C ASP A 136 8.44 -15.71 16.41
N CYS A 137 8.12 -15.19 15.21
CA CYS A 137 7.63 -13.83 15.07
C CYS A 137 6.22 -13.67 15.66
N ARG A 138 6.04 -12.61 16.46
CA ARG A 138 4.74 -12.22 17.01
C ARG A 138 4.15 -11.08 16.20
N VAL A 139 2.90 -11.20 15.80
CA VAL A 139 2.19 -10.21 14.99
C VAL A 139 1.21 -9.44 15.84
N PHE A 140 1.18 -8.12 15.71
CA PHE A 140 0.24 -7.23 16.38
C PHE A 140 -0.62 -6.53 15.34
N VAL A 141 -1.93 -6.63 15.50
CA VAL A 141 -2.95 -6.04 14.60
C VAL A 141 -4.08 -5.47 15.44
N PHE A 142 -4.73 -4.42 14.98
CA PHE A 142 -5.97 -3.96 15.59
C PHE A 142 -7.17 -4.72 15.04
N GLU A 143 -8.18 -4.98 15.86
CA GLU A 143 -9.40 -5.68 15.43
C GLU A 143 -10.20 -4.92 14.36
N THR A 144 -9.92 -3.63 14.18
CA THR A 144 -10.54 -2.74 13.17
C THR A 144 -9.89 -2.83 11.80
N GLU A 145 -8.80 -3.59 11.67
CA GLU A 145 -8.08 -3.73 10.39
C GLU A 145 -8.92 -4.47 9.34
N HIS A 146 -8.65 -4.18 8.06
CA HIS A 146 -9.27 -4.92 6.97
C HIS A 146 -8.89 -6.41 7.02
N HIS A 147 -9.77 -7.32 6.59
CA HIS A 147 -9.50 -8.77 6.63
C HIS A 147 -8.20 -9.18 5.92
N ALA A 148 -7.78 -8.43 4.89
CA ALA A 148 -6.49 -8.64 4.22
C ALA A 148 -5.29 -8.49 5.17
N SER A 149 -5.41 -7.68 6.22
CA SER A 149 -4.43 -7.46 7.27
C SER A 149 -4.64 -8.32 8.51
N LEU A 150 -5.79 -9.01 8.66
CA LEU A 150 -6.07 -9.87 9.82
C LEU A 150 -5.77 -11.35 9.54
N LEU A 151 -6.11 -11.84 8.35
CA LEU A 151 -6.11 -13.26 8.01
C LEU A 151 -4.77 -13.90 7.55
N PRO A 152 -3.74 -13.17 7.08
CA PRO A 152 -2.51 -13.79 6.58
C PRO A 152 -1.71 -14.61 7.61
N TRP A 153 -1.81 -14.28 8.89
CA TRP A 153 -0.86 -14.66 9.94
C TRP A 153 -1.06 -16.07 10.54
N ARG A 154 -1.44 -17.06 9.72
CA ARG A 154 -1.87 -18.39 10.20
C ARG A 154 -0.79 -19.14 10.99
N ASP A 155 0.48 -18.93 10.65
CA ASP A 155 1.63 -19.63 11.24
C ASP A 155 2.36 -18.78 12.30
N ALA A 156 1.82 -17.61 12.65
CA ALA A 156 2.41 -16.69 13.62
C ALA A 156 1.55 -16.53 14.88
N GLN A 157 2.15 -16.11 15.99
CA GLN A 157 1.39 -15.76 17.18
C GLN A 157 0.81 -14.34 17.03
N VAL A 158 -0.51 -14.23 16.94
CA VAL A 158 -1.18 -12.95 16.72
C VAL A 158 -1.76 -12.39 18.02
N THR A 159 -1.47 -11.12 18.29
CA THR A 159 -2.12 -10.32 19.33
C THR A 159 -3.07 -9.34 18.66
N TYR A 160 -4.36 -9.49 18.96
CA TYR A 160 -5.40 -8.58 18.49
C TYR A 160 -5.59 -7.45 19.52
N LEU A 161 -5.36 -6.23 19.08
CA LEU A 161 -5.50 -5.01 19.86
C LEU A 161 -6.93 -4.47 19.71
N ASN A 162 -7.53 -4.06 20.83
CA ASN A 162 -8.88 -3.50 20.84
C ASN A 162 -8.96 -2.21 20.00
N ALA A 163 -10.14 -1.95 19.44
CA ALA A 163 -10.41 -0.72 18.69
C ALA A 163 -10.09 0.54 19.53
N PRO A 164 -9.18 1.41 19.06
CA PRO A 164 -8.89 2.66 19.75
C PRO A 164 -10.00 3.67 19.48
N ARG A 165 -10.23 4.60 20.43
CA ARG A 165 -11.17 5.72 20.25
C ARG A 165 -10.49 7.00 19.78
N THR A 166 -9.17 7.08 19.91
CA THR A 166 -8.36 8.20 19.44
C THR A 166 -7.00 7.71 18.91
N PRO A 167 -6.31 8.49 18.05
CA PRO A 167 -4.95 8.18 17.61
C PRO A 167 -3.98 7.93 18.77
N GLU A 168 -4.04 8.72 19.83
CA GLU A 168 -3.17 8.60 21.01
C GLU A 168 -3.44 7.29 21.76
N GLN A 169 -4.72 6.89 21.86
CA GLN A 169 -5.08 5.61 22.46
C GLN A 169 -4.56 4.44 21.62
N ALA A 170 -4.54 4.55 20.29
CA ALA A 170 -3.98 3.54 19.40
C ALA A 170 -2.49 3.32 19.73
N VAL A 171 -1.71 4.40 19.78
CA VAL A 171 -0.28 4.35 20.11
C VAL A 171 -0.04 3.76 21.49
N ALA A 172 -0.75 4.24 22.52
CA ALA A 172 -0.59 3.75 23.89
C ALA A 172 -1.00 2.26 24.05
N THR A 173 -1.99 1.80 23.27
CA THR A 173 -2.42 0.40 23.27
C THR A 173 -1.35 -0.49 22.65
N LEU A 174 -0.78 -0.08 21.52
CA LEU A 174 0.30 -0.79 20.85
C LEU A 174 1.55 -0.84 21.73
N GLU A 175 1.99 0.30 22.27
CA GLU A 175 3.19 0.41 23.09
C GLU A 175 3.11 -0.51 24.31
N ARG A 176 1.97 -0.53 25.02
CA ARG A 176 1.75 -1.45 26.14
C ARG A 176 1.85 -2.91 25.70
N ALA A 177 1.20 -3.28 24.59
CA ALA A 177 1.22 -4.66 24.10
C ALA A 177 2.63 -5.12 23.68
N LEU A 178 3.45 -4.21 23.14
CA LEU A 178 4.84 -4.48 22.79
C LEU A 178 5.76 -4.57 24.02
N ALA A 179 5.53 -3.73 25.03
CA ALA A 179 6.28 -3.71 26.28
C ALA A 179 6.02 -4.97 27.13
N ASP A 180 4.76 -5.41 27.19
CA ASP A 180 4.33 -6.58 27.95
C ASP A 180 4.55 -7.90 27.19
N ARG A 181 5.24 -7.87 26.03
CA ARG A 181 5.40 -9.04 25.18
C ARG A 181 6.37 -10.06 25.80
N GLU A 182 5.87 -11.26 26.03
CA GLU A 182 6.68 -12.40 26.45
C GLU A 182 6.41 -13.64 25.54
N PRO A 183 7.44 -14.36 25.07
CA PRO A 183 8.86 -14.00 25.17
C PRO A 183 9.20 -12.77 24.32
N TYR A 184 10.27 -12.08 24.69
CA TYR A 184 10.83 -11.04 23.84
C TYR A 184 11.52 -11.67 22.62
N GLY A 185 11.11 -11.25 21.42
CA GLY A 185 11.59 -11.77 20.14
C GLY A 185 11.15 -10.88 18.97
N PRO A 186 11.28 -11.34 17.72
CA PRO A 186 10.87 -10.60 16.53
C PRO A 186 9.38 -10.24 16.60
N ALA A 187 9.06 -8.98 16.34
CA ALA A 187 7.68 -8.50 16.31
C ALA A 187 7.37 -7.84 14.97
N LEU A 188 6.17 -8.08 14.45
CA LEU A 188 5.60 -7.37 13.32
C LEU A 188 4.37 -6.61 13.79
N VAL A 189 4.32 -5.32 13.53
CA VAL A 189 3.12 -4.51 13.70
C VAL A 189 2.51 -4.31 12.31
N CYS A 190 1.27 -4.76 12.11
CA CYS A 190 0.53 -4.53 10.88
C CYS A 190 -0.66 -3.61 11.18
N VAL A 191 -0.62 -2.42 10.59
CA VAL A 191 -1.61 -1.36 10.77
C VAL A 191 -1.96 -0.73 9.43
N THR A 192 -3.20 -0.29 9.26
CA THR A 192 -3.61 0.47 8.08
C THR A 192 -3.06 1.91 8.13
N GLY A 193 -2.89 2.52 6.96
CA GLY A 193 -2.68 3.97 6.86
C GLY A 193 -3.98 4.77 6.94
N ALA A 194 -5.08 4.20 6.46
CA ALA A 194 -6.41 4.79 6.49
C ALA A 194 -7.48 3.69 6.58
N SER A 195 -8.51 3.88 7.40
CA SER A 195 -9.60 2.92 7.50
C SER A 195 -10.47 2.94 6.23
N ASN A 196 -10.70 1.78 5.62
CA ASN A 196 -11.61 1.66 4.48
C ASN A 196 -13.10 1.76 4.87
N VAL A 197 -13.40 1.79 6.18
CA VAL A 197 -14.77 1.90 6.71
C VAL A 197 -15.03 3.29 7.27
N THR A 198 -14.16 3.79 8.16
CA THR A 198 -14.35 5.09 8.82
C THR A 198 -13.73 6.25 8.05
N GLY A 199 -12.79 5.97 7.13
CA GLY A 199 -12.02 6.98 6.41
C GLY A 199 -10.95 7.67 7.28
N GLU A 200 -10.81 7.28 8.55
CA GLU A 200 -9.85 7.89 9.48
C GLU A 200 -8.42 7.58 9.04
N LEU A 201 -7.57 8.62 9.02
CA LEU A 201 -6.13 8.48 8.83
C LEU A 201 -5.49 8.07 10.16
N TRP A 202 -4.66 7.03 10.11
CA TRP A 202 -4.02 6.49 11.29
C TRP A 202 -2.67 7.18 11.59
N PRO A 203 -2.26 7.28 12.87
CA PRO A 203 -0.99 7.90 13.26
C PRO A 203 0.19 6.96 12.98
N VAL A 204 0.41 6.64 11.69
CA VAL A 204 1.38 5.62 11.25
C VAL A 204 2.80 5.97 11.70
N ARG A 205 3.17 7.25 11.71
CA ARG A 205 4.50 7.70 12.13
C ARG A 205 4.76 7.40 13.60
N GLU A 206 3.78 7.70 14.45
CA GLU A 206 3.83 7.50 15.89
C GLU A 206 3.77 6.00 16.22
N LEU A 207 2.91 5.24 15.54
CA LEU A 207 2.83 3.78 15.67
C LEU A 207 4.14 3.11 15.27
N ALA A 208 4.76 3.54 14.16
CA ALA A 208 6.07 3.03 13.74
C ALA A 208 7.18 3.41 14.73
N ALA A 209 7.15 4.62 15.29
CA ALA A 209 8.11 5.04 16.31
C ALA A 209 7.98 4.19 17.59
N ALA A 210 6.75 3.95 18.05
CA ALA A 210 6.47 3.06 19.17
C ALA A 210 6.93 1.63 18.88
N ALA A 211 6.65 1.10 17.68
CA ALA A 211 7.11 -0.22 17.26
C ALA A 211 8.65 -0.33 17.35
N HIS A 212 9.37 0.57 16.68
CA HIS A 212 10.84 0.57 16.63
C HIS A 212 11.51 0.78 18.00
N ALA A 213 10.86 1.47 18.94
CA ALA A 213 11.36 1.61 20.30
C ALA A 213 11.43 0.26 21.04
N HIS A 214 10.67 -0.73 20.58
CA HIS A 214 10.58 -2.08 21.13
C HIS A 214 11.13 -3.16 20.18
N GLY A 215 12.13 -2.81 19.35
CA GLY A 215 12.82 -3.72 18.43
C GLY A 215 12.09 -3.90 17.10
#